data_AF-A0A327WIK8-F1
#
_entry.id   AF-A0A327WIK8-F1
#
_cell.length_a   1.000
_cell.length_b   1.000
_cell.length_c   1.000
_cell.angle_alpha   90.00
_cell.angle_beta   90.00
_cell.angle_gamma   90.00
#
_symmetry.space_group_name_H-M   'P 1'
#
loop_
_entity.id
_entity.type
_entity.pdbx_description
1 polymer ?
#
loop_
_entity_poly.entity_id
_entity_poly.type
_entity_poly.pdbx_seq_one_letter_code
_entity_poly.pdbx_strand_id
1 'polypeptide(L)' 'MCDHRPACTGPEHVVAAHPEQGWSLRCDGGIVFDDTGELLPDGRAVAPHRSYPVRDLATAA' A
#
# COMPACT_ATOMS: atom_id res chain seq x y z
N MET A 1 0.83 -25.20 -0.65
CA MET A 1 1.05 -24.34 0.52
C MET A 1 2.20 -23.43 0.15
N CYS A 2 1.95 -22.13 0.01
CA CYS A 2 2.79 -21.23 -0.77
C CYS A 2 4.20 -21.05 -0.17
N ASP A 3 5.21 -21.29 -1.02
CA ASP A 3 6.61 -20.93 -0.80
C ASP A 3 6.70 -19.45 -0.44
N HIS A 4 7.03 -19.16 0.81
CA HIS A 4 7.51 -17.84 1.20
C HIS A 4 8.87 -17.68 0.54
N ARG A 5 8.86 -17.16 -0.70
CA ARG A 5 10.07 -16.77 -1.41
C ARG A 5 10.88 -15.85 -0.50
N PRO A 6 12.22 -15.97 -0.44
CA PRO A 6 13.01 -15.04 0.36
C PRO A 6 12.71 -13.62 -0.10
N ALA A 7 12.60 -12.70 0.86
CA ALA A 7 12.41 -11.28 0.59
C ALA A 7 13.38 -10.86 -0.53
N CYS A 8 12.88 -10.14 -1.53
CA CYS A 8 13.68 -9.72 -2.67
C CYS A 8 14.96 -9.02 -2.19
N THR A 9 16.13 -9.58 -2.54
CA THR A 9 17.44 -9.03 -2.18
C THR A 9 17.90 -7.92 -3.13
N GLY A 10 17.10 -7.59 -4.14
CA GLY A 10 17.34 -6.54 -5.12
C GLY A 10 16.48 -5.30 -4.87
N PRO A 11 16.61 -4.26 -5.72
CA PRO A 11 15.78 -3.08 -5.63
C PRO A 11 14.30 -3.46 -5.78
N GLU A 12 13.47 -2.78 -5.00
CA GLU A 12 12.03 -3.00 -5.02
C GLU A 12 11.45 -2.54 -6.35
N HIS A 13 10.61 -3.39 -6.92
CA HIS A 13 9.96 -3.15 -8.20
C HIS A 13 8.52 -3.65 -8.15
N VAL A 14 7.71 -3.08 -9.04
CA VAL A 14 6.30 -3.47 -9.20
C VAL A 14 6.22 -4.81 -9.93
N VAL A 15 5.52 -5.78 -9.34
CA VAL A 15 5.28 -7.10 -9.92
C VAL A 15 3.86 -7.24 -10.48
N ALA A 16 2.93 -6.40 -10.03
CA ALA A 16 1.60 -6.23 -10.65
C ALA A 16 1.12 -4.80 -10.45
N ALA A 17 0.49 -4.22 -11.46
CA ALA A 17 -0.08 -2.88 -11.41
C ALA A 17 -1.55 -2.94 -11.84
N HIS A 18 -2.41 -2.32 -11.03
CA HIS A 18 -3.84 -2.17 -11.30
C HIS A 18 -4.22 -0.69 -11.18
N PRO A 19 -3.78 0.15 -12.14
CA PRO A 19 -4.10 1.57 -12.12
C PRO A 19 -5.61 1.83 -12.19
N GLU A 20 -6.38 0.92 -12.78
CA GLU A 20 -7.84 0.99 -12.80
C GLU A 20 -8.49 0.77 -11.42
N GLN A 21 -7.72 0.25 -10.46
CA GLN A 21 -8.13 0.02 -9.07
C GLN A 21 -7.32 0.88 -8.07
N GLY A 22 -6.34 1.64 -8.56
CA GLY A 22 -5.52 2.56 -7.80
C GLY A 22 -4.46 1.93 -6.91
N TRP A 23 -3.88 0.78 -7.30
CA TRP A 23 -2.84 0.12 -6.52
C TRP A 23 -1.78 -0.61 -7.37
N SER A 24 -0.61 -0.85 -6.76
CA SER A 24 0.47 -1.66 -7.30
C SER A 24 1.05 -2.60 -6.24
N LEU A 25 1.30 -3.86 -6.60
CA LEU A 25 1.99 -4.85 -5.76
C LEU A 25 3.49 -4.79 -6.00
N ARG A 26 4.26 -4.69 -4.93
CA ARG A 26 5.72 -4.74 -4.89
C ARG A 26 6.22 -6.17 -4.72
N CYS A 27 7.45 -6.40 -5.15
CA CYS A 27 8.11 -7.69 -5.06
C CYS A 27 8.34 -8.21 -3.63
N ASP A 28 8.30 -7.34 -2.62
CA ASP A 28 8.37 -7.69 -1.20
C ASP A 28 7.02 -8.17 -0.63
N GLY A 29 5.94 -8.08 -1.40
CA GLY A 29 4.58 -8.40 -1.00
C GLY A 29 3.76 -7.20 -0.52
N GLY A 30 4.33 -5.99 -0.50
CA GLY A 30 3.64 -4.78 -0.11
C GLY A 30 2.75 -4.24 -1.24
N ILE A 31 1.62 -3.64 -0.89
CA ILE A 31 0.74 -2.95 -1.84
C ILE A 31 0.87 -1.45 -1.61
N VAL A 32 1.15 -0.68 -2.65
CA VAL A 32 1.13 0.79 -2.62
C VAL A 32 -0.13 1.27 -3.33
N PHE A 33 -0.84 2.19 -2.69
CA PHE A 33 -2.03 2.83 -3.24
C PHE A 33 -1.69 4.18 -3.87
N ASP A 34 -2.50 4.63 -4.82
CA ASP A 34 -2.32 5.92 -5.51
C ASP A 34 -2.34 7.12 -4.56
N ASP A 35 -3.01 6.98 -3.41
CA ASP A 35 -3.05 8.00 -2.37
C ASP A 35 -1.79 8.05 -1.50
N THR A 36 -0.77 7.24 -1.81
CA THR A 36 0.48 7.03 -1.04
C THR A 36 0.33 6.21 0.24
N GLY A 37 -0.83 5.63 0.50
CA GLY A 37 -0.99 4.61 1.53
C GLY A 37 -0.30 3.31 1.15
N GLU A 38 0.00 2.47 2.14
CA GLU A 38 0.60 1.15 1.92
C GLU A 38 -0.07 0.06 2.76
N LEU A 39 -0.18 -1.15 2.22
CA LEU A 39 -0.42 -2.37 2.98
C LEU A 39 0.87 -3.18 2.99
N LEU A 40 1.47 -3.32 4.17
CA LEU A 40 2.71 -4.07 4.34
C LEU A 40 2.47 -5.58 4.13
N PRO A 41 3.52 -6.37 3.82
CA PRO A 41 3.39 -7.82 3.65
C PRO A 41 2.86 -8.54 4.91
N ASP A 42 3.02 -7.95 6.09
CA ASP A 42 2.51 -8.45 7.36
C ASP A 42 1.04 -8.05 7.63
N GLY A 43 0.40 -7.36 6.68
CA GLY A 43 -0.99 -6.93 6.74
C GLY A 43 -1.21 -5.63 7.52
N ARG A 44 -0.16 -4.96 8.02
CA ARG A 44 -0.31 -3.64 8.65
C ARG A 44 -0.54 -2.56 7.59
N ALA A 45 -1.48 -1.66 7.86
CA ALA A 45 -1.75 -0.50 7.03
C ALA A 45 -0.87 0.69 7.47
N VAL A 46 -0.28 1.38 6.49
CA VAL A 46 0.39 2.67 6.63
C VAL A 46 -0.49 3.72 5.96
N ALA A 47 -0.83 4.77 6.71
CA ALA A 47 -1.68 5.84 6.20
C ALA A 47 -0.98 6.63 5.07
N PRO A 48 -1.76 7.21 4.15
CA PRO A 48 -1.27 8.16 3.14
C PRO A 48 -0.32 9.22 3.71
N HIS A 49 0.79 9.46 3.03
CA HIS A 49 1.76 10.48 3.41
C HIS A 49 1.26 11.92 3.15
N ARG A 50 0.19 12.10 2.36
CA ARG A 50 -0.48 13.39 2.28
C ARG A 50 -1.41 13.55 3.46
N SER A 51 -1.02 14.42 4.39
CA SER A 51 -1.95 15.09 5.30
C SER A 51 -2.94 15.88 4.44
N TYR A 52 -4.01 15.25 3.97
CA TYR A 52 -5.22 16.03 3.71
C TYR A 52 -5.53 16.71 5.04
N PRO A 53 -5.68 18.05 5.10
CA PRO A 53 -6.22 18.65 6.31
C PRO A 53 -7.52 17.91 6.54
N VAL A 54 -7.58 17.16 7.64
CA VAL A 54 -8.83 16.64 8.15
C VAL A 54 -9.67 17.90 8.34
N ARG A 55 -10.53 18.19 7.37
CA ARG A 55 -11.68 19.02 7.66
C ARG A 55 -12.38 18.15 8.68
N ASP A 56 -12.31 18.54 9.94
CA ASP A 56 -13.18 18.03 10.99
C ASP A 56 -14.58 17.99 10.37
N LEU A 57 -14.98 16.81 9.88
CA LEU A 57 -16.37 16.51 9.64
C LEU A 57 -16.88 16.30 11.05
N ALA A 58 -17.16 17.44 11.71
CA ALA A 58 -18.00 17.46 12.88
C ALA A 58 -19.23 16.63 12.51
N THR A 59 -19.38 15.50 13.19
CA THR A 59 -20.58 14.67 13.10
C THR A 59 -21.75 15.60 13.43
N ALA A 60 -22.56 15.93 12.42
CA ALA A 60 -23.81 16.63 12.67
C ALA A 60 -24.70 15.69 13.50
N ALA A 61 -25.04 16.14 14.71
CA ALA A 61 -25.98 15.48 15.62
C ALA A 61 -27.42 15.67 15.15
#